data_AF-A0A1F2TFK4-F1
#
_entry.id   AF-A0A1F2TFK4-F1
#
_cell.length_a   1.000
_cell.length_b   1.000
_cell.length_c   1.000
_cell.angle_alpha   90.00
_cell.angle_beta   90.00
_cell.angle_gamma   90.00
#
_symmetry.space_group_name_H-M   'P 1'
#
loop_
_entity.id
_entity.type
_entity.pdbx_description
1 polymer ?
#
loop_
_entity_poly.entity_id
_entity_poly.type
_entity_poly.pdbx_seq_one_letter_code
_entity_poly.pdbx_strand_id
1 'polypeptide(L)'
;MAKAIETKRPATGARQRGSIRRAGWVRKNVLMDQRKLDVARRALGVDTETEAIDQALDFVAFGEELAKGFAAVRRSGGVDDVLESRRRA
;
A
#
# COMPACT_ATOMS: atom_id res chain seq x y z
N MET A 1 -15.16 48.92 39.08
CA MET A 1 -13.86 49.07 38.41
C MET A 1 -13.48 47.73 37.80
N ALA A 2 -13.40 47.70 36.47
CA ALA A 2 -12.92 46.68 35.50
C ALA A 2 -12.99 45.16 35.79
N LYS A 3 -13.77 44.46 34.96
CA LYS A 3 -13.74 43.01 34.67
C LYS A 3 -12.41 42.62 33.99
N ALA A 4 -11.83 41.48 34.37
CA ALA A 4 -10.83 40.78 33.55
C ALA A 4 -11.52 39.74 32.66
N ILE A 5 -11.12 39.74 31.39
CA ILE A 5 -11.79 39.11 30.26
C ILE A 5 -11.18 37.73 30.02
N GLU A 6 -12.04 36.73 29.90
CA GLU A 6 -11.71 35.39 29.41
C GLU A 6 -11.07 35.48 28.01
N THR A 7 -9.90 34.89 27.82
CA THR A 7 -9.38 34.58 26.49
C THR A 7 -9.09 33.09 26.37
N LYS A 8 -10.09 32.36 25.88
CA LYS A 8 -9.90 31.04 25.26
C LYS A 8 -8.94 31.14 24.08
N ARG A 9 -7.96 30.25 24.04
CA ARG A 9 -7.37 29.75 22.78
C ARG A 9 -7.11 28.24 22.91
N PRO A 10 -8.02 27.36 22.46
CA PRO A 10 -7.64 25.96 22.25
C PRO A 10 -6.62 25.90 21.12
N ALA A 11 -5.55 25.12 21.33
CA ALA A 11 -4.55 24.87 20.31
C ALA A 11 -5.22 24.28 19.05
N THR A 12 -5.27 25.10 18.02
CA THR A 12 -5.53 24.72 16.64
C THR A 12 -4.49 23.71 16.20
N GLY A 13 -4.92 22.50 15.84
CA GLY A 13 -4.00 21.46 15.42
C GLY A 13 -4.56 20.05 15.34
N ALA A 14 -5.88 19.86 15.49
CA ALA A 14 -6.51 18.68 14.89
C ALA A 14 -6.29 18.81 13.39
N ARG A 15 -5.22 18.16 12.89
CA ARG A 15 -5.02 17.93 11.46
C ARG A 15 -6.23 17.13 11.00
N GLN A 16 -7.24 17.87 10.59
CA GLN A 16 -8.34 17.39 9.78
C GLN A 16 -7.70 17.08 8.42
N ARG A 17 -6.89 16.01 8.36
CA ARG A 17 -6.56 15.33 7.12
C ARG A 17 -7.90 14.80 6.67
N GLY A 18 -8.55 15.56 5.80
CA GLY A 18 -9.87 15.26 5.29
C GLY A 18 -9.89 13.80 4.94
N SER A 19 -10.84 13.07 5.52
CA SER A 19 -11.15 11.74 5.05
C SER A 19 -11.74 11.92 3.66
N ILE A 20 -10.88 12.02 2.65
CA ILE A 20 -11.21 11.53 1.33
C ILE A 20 -11.45 10.05 1.61
N ARG A 21 -12.71 9.68 1.85
CA ARG A 21 -13.12 8.29 1.85
C ARG A 21 -12.79 7.81 0.45
N ARG A 22 -11.62 7.19 0.28
CA ARG A 22 -11.22 6.57 -0.97
C ARG A 22 -12.38 5.67 -1.39
N ALA A 23 -12.93 5.90 -2.57
CA ALA A 23 -14.12 5.17 -3.03
C ALA A 23 -13.81 3.67 -3.01
N GLY A 24 -14.75 2.86 -2.52
CA GLY A 24 -14.58 1.40 -2.40
C GLY A 24 -13.89 0.91 -1.12
N TRP A 25 -13.48 1.80 -0.21
CA TRP A 25 -12.81 1.40 1.02
C TRP A 25 -13.76 0.82 2.06
N VAL A 26 -13.46 -0.41 2.50
CA VAL A 26 -14.22 -1.10 3.56
C VAL A 26 -13.29 -1.40 4.73
N ARG A 27 -13.70 -1.02 5.95
CA ARG A 27 -12.94 -1.39 7.15
C ARG A 27 -12.96 -2.90 7.36
N LYS A 28 -11.80 -3.47 7.69
CA LYS A 28 -11.64 -4.89 8.01
C LYS A 28 -10.96 -5.02 9.36
N ASN A 29 -11.40 -6.00 10.14
CA ASN A 29 -10.74 -6.42 11.36
C ASN A 29 -9.99 -7.72 11.03
N VAL A 30 -8.66 -7.69 11.07
CA VAL A 30 -7.80 -8.82 10.71
C VAL A 30 -6.67 -8.92 11.71
N LEU A 31 -6.27 -10.14 12.07
CA LEU A 31 -5.05 -10.38 12.84
C LEU A 31 -3.88 -10.48 11.87
N MET A 32 -2.83 -9.71 12.12
CA MET A 32 -1.62 -9.66 11.29
C MET A 32 -0.37 -9.58 12.16
N ASP A 33 0.75 -10.06 11.62
CA ASP A 33 2.06 -9.95 12.24
C ASP A 33 2.63 -8.55 12.01
N GLN A 34 2.87 -7.81 13.10
CA GLN A 34 3.44 -6.47 13.06
C GLN A 34 4.78 -6.41 12.31
N ARG A 35 5.61 -7.45 12.44
CA ARG A 35 6.93 -7.47 11.78
C ARG A 35 6.80 -7.46 10.26
N LYS A 36 5.77 -8.15 9.73
CA LYS A 36 5.49 -8.14 8.28
C LYS A 36 5.01 -6.77 7.83
N LEU A 37 4.19 -6.09 8.62
CA LEU A 37 3.73 -4.72 8.32
C LEU A 37 4.90 -3.73 8.32
N ASP A 38 5.82 -3.84 9.28
CA ASP A 38 7.00 -2.98 9.34
C ASP A 38 7.94 -3.19 8.16
N VAL A 39 8.17 -4.45 7.77
CA VAL A 39 8.94 -4.78 6.57
C VAL A 39 8.26 -4.23 5.32
N ALA A 40 6.95 -4.43 5.18
CA ALA A 40 6.19 -3.92 4.04
C ALA A 40 6.27 -2.38 3.97
N ARG A 41 6.03 -1.67 5.07
CA ARG A 41 6.11 -0.20 5.13
C ARG A 41 7.49 0.32 4.70
N ARG A 42 8.57 -0.32 5.16
CA ARG A 42 9.94 0.06 4.77
C ARG A 42 10.24 -0.24 3.31
N ALA A 43 9.85 -1.42 2.82
CA ALA A 43 10.08 -1.82 1.44
C ALA A 43 9.30 -0.95 0.45
N LEU A 44 8.10 -0.52 0.84
CA LEU A 44 7.18 0.29 0.04
C LEU A 44 7.38 1.79 0.21
N GLY A 45 8.10 2.23 1.24
CA GLY A 45 8.34 3.64 1.54
C GLY A 45 7.07 4.39 1.99
N VAL A 46 6.14 3.70 2.67
CA VAL A 46 4.84 4.26 3.07
C VAL A 46 4.73 4.47 4.58
N ASP A 47 3.96 5.51 4.94
CA ASP A 47 3.86 5.96 6.32
C ASP A 47 2.89 5.14 7.15
N THR A 48 1.90 4.49 6.54
CA THR A 48 0.85 3.76 7.28
C THR A 48 0.78 2.28 6.92
N GLU A 49 0.37 1.47 7.90
CA GLU A 49 0.12 0.03 7.69
C GLU A 49 -0.98 -0.20 6.65
N THR A 50 -1.99 0.66 6.66
CA THR A 50 -3.10 0.57 5.70
C THR A 50 -2.64 0.83 4.27
N GLU A 51 -1.76 1.81 4.03
CA GLU A 51 -1.14 2.01 2.71
C GLU A 51 -0.23 0.84 2.33
N ALA A 52 0.52 0.28 3.28
CA ALA A 52 1.37 -0.87 3.01
C ALA A 52 0.56 -2.10 2.58
N ILE A 53 -0.58 -2.36 3.25
CA ILE A 53 -1.48 -3.45 2.89
C ILE A 53 -2.10 -3.21 1.50
N ASP A 54 -2.62 -2.02 1.25
CA ASP A 54 -3.24 -1.63 -0.02
C ASP A 54 -2.27 -1.82 -1.19
N GLN A 55 -1.07 -1.25 -1.08
CA GLN A 55 -0.06 -1.30 -2.14
C GLN A 55 0.54 -2.71 -2.32
N ALA A 56 0.65 -3.50 -1.23
CA ALA A 56 1.05 -4.90 -1.33
C ALA A 56 0.01 -5.73 -2.11
N LEU A 57 -1.28 -5.44 -1.96
CA LEU A 57 -2.33 -6.09 -2.75
C LEU A 57 -2.29 -5.67 -4.22
N ASP A 58 -2.00 -4.40 -4.51
CA ASP A 58 -1.77 -3.93 -5.88
C ASP A 58 -0.59 -4.69 -6.54
N PHE A 59 0.49 -4.95 -5.80
CA PHE A 59 1.61 -5.73 -6.33
C PHE A 59 1.26 -7.18 -6.65
N VAL A 60 0.34 -7.80 -5.90
CA VAL A 60 -0.15 -9.15 -6.22
C VAL A 60 -0.91 -9.14 -7.55
N ALA A 61 -1.80 -8.15 -7.75
CA ALA A 61 -2.53 -8.00 -9.00
C ALA A 61 -1.58 -7.73 -10.19
N PHE A 62 -0.60 -6.84 -9.99
CA PHE A 62 0.41 -6.54 -10.99
C PHE A 62 1.27 -7.77 -11.33
N GLY A 63 1.66 -8.56 -10.34
CA GLY A 63 2.39 -9.81 -10.56
C GLY A 63 1.61 -10.81 -11.42
N GLU A 64 0.30 -10.90 -11.22
CA GLU A 64 -0.57 -11.74 -12.06
C GLU A 64 -0.64 -11.23 -13.51
N GLU A 65 -0.75 -9.92 -13.70
CA GLU A 65 -0.76 -9.29 -15.02
C GLU A 65 0.56 -9.52 -15.76
N LEU A 66 1.70 -9.32 -15.09
CA LEU A 66 3.02 -9.62 -15.64
C LEU A 66 3.15 -11.09 -16.05
N ALA A 67 2.70 -12.02 -15.20
CA ALA A 67 2.73 -13.45 -15.52
C ALA A 67 1.91 -13.76 -16.79
N LYS A 68 0.72 -13.18 -16.93
CA LYS A 68 -0.11 -13.32 -18.14
C LYS A 68 0.57 -12.71 -19.36
N GLY A 69 1.17 -11.53 -19.21
CA GLY A 69 1.93 -10.85 -20.26
C GLY A 69 3.09 -11.69 -20.77
N PHE A 70 3.95 -12.18 -19.86
CA PHE A 70 5.07 -13.07 -20.22
C PHE A 70 4.60 -14.35 -20.90
N ALA A 71 3.52 -14.97 -20.40
CA ALA A 71 2.96 -16.15 -21.05
C ALA A 71 2.46 -15.85 -22.48
N ALA A 72 1.87 -14.67 -22.71
CA ALA A 72 1.44 -14.25 -24.05
C ALA A 72 2.62 -14.02 -25.00
N VAL A 73 3.66 -13.32 -24.54
CA VAL A 73 4.87 -13.08 -25.32
C VAL A 73 5.62 -14.38 -25.65
N ARG A 74 5.67 -15.33 -24.71
CA ARG A 74 6.24 -16.66 -24.98
C ARG A 74 5.47 -17.41 -26.06
N ARG A 75 4.13 -17.31 -26.06
CA ARG A 75 3.30 -17.91 -27.12
C ARG A 75 3.50 -17.25 -28.49
N SER A 76 3.84 -15.97 -28.55
CA SER A 76 4.13 -15.28 -29.81
C SER A 76 5.55 -15.52 -30.33
N GLY A 77 6.36 -16.33 -29.64
CA GLY A 77 7.72 -16.69 -30.07
C GLY A 77 8.75 -15.56 -29.95
N GLY A 78 8.46 -14.52 -29.16
CA GLY A 78 9.27 -13.29 -29.13
C GLY A 78 10.41 -13.26 -28.10
N VAL A 79 10.50 -14.23 -27.19
CA VAL A 79 11.50 -14.23 -26.10
C VAL A 79 11.88 -15.67 -25.73
N ASP A 80 13.18 -15.95 -25.63
CA ASP A 80 13.72 -17.23 -25.14
C ASP A 80 13.64 -17.33 -23.60
N ASP A 81 13.21 -18.49 -23.10
CA ASP A 81 13.06 -18.75 -21.67
C ASP A 81 14.41 -19.13 -21.02
N VAL A 82 15.18 -18.11 -20.63
CA VAL A 82 16.49 -18.27 -19.95
C VAL A 82 16.34 -18.91 -18.57
N LEU A 83 15.18 -18.76 -17.92
CA LEU A 83 14.93 -19.34 -16.59
C LEU A 83 14.61 -20.84 -16.66
N GLU A 84 14.00 -21.31 -17.75
CA GLU A 84 13.80 -22.73 -18.01
C GLU A 84 15.13 -23.45 -18.27
N SER A 85 16.05 -22.79 -18.97
CA SER A 85 17.39 -23.30 -19.27
C SER A 85 18.20 -23.61 -18.00
N ARG A 86 18.07 -22.79 -16.96
CA ARG A 86 18.75 -22.98 -15.67
C ARG A 86 18.14 -24.08 -14.80
N ARG A 87 16.86 -24.43 -15.00
CA ARG A 87 16.20 -25.51 -14.23
C ARG A 87 16.48 -26.92 -14.77
N ARG A 88 17.01 -27.03 -15.99
CA ARG A 88 17.38 -28.31 -16.63
C ARG A 88 18.89 -28.62 -16.55
N ALA A 89 19.69 -27.75 -15.94
CA ALA A 89 21.10 -27.95 -15.63
C ALA A 89 21.27 -28.37 -14.16
#